data_AF-A0A368FRW7-F1
#
_entry.id   AF-A0A368FRW7-F1
#
_cell.length_a   1.000
_cell.length_b   1.000
_cell.length_c   1.000
_cell.angle_alpha   90.00
_cell.angle_beta   90.00
_cell.angle_gamma   90.00
#
_symmetry.space_group_name_H-M   'P 1'
#
loop_
_entity.id
_entity.type
_entity.pdbx_description
1 polymer ?
#
loop_
_entity_poly.entity_id
_entity_poly.type
_entity_poly.pdbx_seq_one_letter_code
_entity_poly.pdbx_strand_id
1 'polypeptide(L)'
;MRTLLLLLLLAQSGLFVSAVSEHEIKVCGTCTMVVIGTKELGRYHSKEVENLLCRKIQEQLDESGLERLCRRIFREIADNDLYDEINDTEEYDPDLIKFCRTKLPKKYCPAYMTSK
;
A
#
# COMPACT_ATOMS: atom_id res chain seq x y z
N MET A 1 -32.43 39.71 -20.27
CA MET A 1 -31.41 38.74 -20.76
C MET A 1 -30.04 39.11 -20.19
N ARG A 2 -29.69 38.71 -18.96
CA ARG A 2 -28.34 38.93 -18.39
C ARG A 2 -28.02 38.06 -17.17
N THR A 3 -28.69 36.91 -17.02
CA THR A 3 -28.55 36.03 -15.84
C THR A 3 -28.27 34.56 -16.20
N LEU A 4 -28.16 34.21 -17.49
CA LEU A 4 -27.98 32.82 -17.94
C LEU A 4 -26.52 32.40 -18.20
N LEU A 5 -25.55 33.32 -18.05
CA LEU A 5 -24.13 33.06 -18.38
C LEU A 5 -23.28 32.56 -17.20
N LEU A 6 -23.81 32.52 -15.97
CA LEU A 6 -23.07 32.07 -14.79
C LEU A 6 -23.15 30.55 -14.54
N LEU A 7 -24.05 29.84 -15.21
CA LEU A 7 -24.20 28.38 -15.08
C LEU A 7 -23.26 27.57 -15.99
N LEU A 8 -22.58 28.22 -16.95
CA LEU A 8 -21.66 27.55 -17.89
C LEU A 8 -20.21 27.45 -17.40
N LEU A 9 -19.85 28.10 -16.29
CA LEU A 9 -18.48 28.07 -15.74
C LEU A 9 -18.25 26.96 -14.71
N LEU A 10 -19.30 26.29 -14.24
CA LEU A 10 -19.17 25.17 -13.28
C LEU A 10 -18.96 23.80 -13.96
N ALA A 11 -18.94 23.74 -15.29
CA ALA A 11 -18.76 22.50 -16.04
C ALA A 11 -17.30 22.20 -16.45
N GLN A 12 -16.33 23.04 -16.07
CA GLN A 12 -14.92 22.90 -16.49
C GLN A 12 -13.97 22.26 -15.46
N SER A 13 -14.42 21.90 -14.27
CA SER A 13 -13.58 21.18 -13.30
C SER A 13 -14.09 19.77 -13.03
N GLY A 14 -14.34 19.01 -14.10
CA GLY A 14 -14.49 17.55 -14.05
C GLY A 14 -13.18 16.81 -13.72
N LEU A 15 -12.29 17.40 -12.92
CA LEU A 15 -11.09 16.75 -12.38
C LEU A 15 -11.49 16.00 -11.10
N PHE A 16 -12.36 15.00 -11.22
CA PHE A 16 -12.43 13.93 -10.22
C PHE A 16 -11.29 12.96 -10.48
N VAL A 17 -10.05 13.44 -10.37
CA VAL A 17 -8.92 12.57 -10.05
C VAL A 17 -9.14 12.28 -8.57
N SER A 18 -9.56 11.07 -8.21
CA SER A 18 -9.56 10.66 -6.80
C SER A 18 -8.15 10.88 -6.27
N ALA A 19 -7.95 11.98 -5.54
CA ALA A 19 -6.69 12.27 -4.90
C ALA A 19 -6.52 11.19 -3.83
N VAL A 20 -5.65 10.22 -4.12
CA VAL A 20 -5.23 9.23 -3.12
C VAL A 20 -4.55 10.01 -2.01
N SER A 21 -5.00 9.82 -0.78
CA SER A 21 -4.45 10.53 0.37
C SER A 21 -3.00 10.12 0.65
N GLU A 22 -2.20 11.01 1.25
CA GLU A 22 -0.83 10.68 1.70
C GLU A 22 -0.81 9.45 2.62
N HIS A 23 -1.83 9.33 3.47
CA HIS A 23 -2.04 8.16 4.32
C HIS A 23 -2.22 6.87 3.49
N GLU A 24 -3.07 6.89 2.46
CA GLU A 24 -3.26 5.72 1.58
C GLU A 24 -1.97 5.35 0.82
N ILE A 25 -1.17 6.34 0.43
CA ILE A 25 0.15 6.12 -0.16
C ILE A 25 1.06 5.37 0.82
N LYS A 26 1.15 5.85 2.07
CA LYS A 26 2.00 5.25 3.11
C LYS A 26 1.52 3.86 3.57
N VAL A 27 0.20 3.65 3.61
CA VAL A 27 -0.41 2.34 3.88
C VAL A 27 -0.02 1.34 2.78
N CYS A 28 -0.07 1.75 1.51
CA CYS A 28 0.33 0.92 0.38
C CYS A 28 1.84 0.67 0.34
N GLY A 29 2.65 1.70 0.59
CA GLY A 29 4.10 1.56 0.75
C GLY A 29 4.47 0.61 1.89
N THR A 30 3.74 0.64 3.01
CA THR A 30 3.96 -0.31 4.11
C THR A 30 3.70 -1.75 3.64
N CYS A 31 2.67 -1.98 2.82
CA CYS A 31 2.42 -3.31 2.27
C CYS A 31 3.55 -3.80 1.37
N THR A 32 3.97 -2.98 0.39
CA THR A 32 5.03 -3.36 -0.54
C THR A 32 6.35 -3.61 0.17
N MET A 33 6.71 -2.78 1.16
CA MET A 33 7.91 -2.96 1.96
C MET A 33 7.87 -4.21 2.85
N VAL A 34 6.70 -4.60 3.37
CA VAL A 34 6.55 -5.88 4.09
C VAL A 34 6.69 -7.07 3.17
N VAL A 35 6.17 -6.99 1.93
CA VAL A 35 6.35 -8.06 0.93
C VAL A 35 7.83 -8.24 0.60
N ILE A 36 8.55 -7.15 0.31
CA ILE A 36 10.01 -7.17 0.09
C ILE A 36 10.72 -7.73 1.32
N GLY A 37 10.43 -7.19 2.51
CA GLY A 37 11.06 -7.66 3.74
C GLY A 37 10.77 -9.13 4.02
N THR A 38 9.58 -9.63 3.69
CA THR A 38 9.28 -11.06 3.82
C THR A 38 10.15 -11.91 2.88
N LYS A 39 10.37 -11.45 1.65
CA LYS A 39 11.26 -12.10 0.69
C LYS A 39 12.70 -12.16 1.20
N GLU A 40 13.21 -11.07 1.75
CA GLU A 40 14.56 -10.99 2.33
C GLU A 40 14.72 -11.85 3.59
N LEU A 41 13.72 -11.83 4.47
CA LEU A 41 13.75 -12.52 5.76
C LEU A 41 13.49 -14.03 5.64
N GLY A 42 12.76 -14.44 4.61
CA GLY A 42 12.32 -15.81 4.41
C GLY A 42 11.27 -16.28 5.43
N ARG A 43 10.79 -17.52 5.25
CA ARG A 43 9.67 -18.09 6.03
C ARG A 43 9.95 -18.19 7.53
N TYR A 44 11.19 -18.45 7.94
CA TYR A 44 11.53 -18.83 9.33
C TYR A 44 12.25 -17.73 10.11
N HIS A 45 11.95 -16.47 9.84
CA HIS A 45 12.56 -15.35 10.55
C HIS A 45 12.08 -15.25 12.01
N SER A 46 12.90 -14.64 12.87
CA SER A 46 12.55 -14.44 14.27
C SER A 46 11.63 -13.23 14.45
N LYS A 47 10.84 -13.25 15.53
CA LYS A 47 9.94 -12.15 15.86
C LYS A 47 10.69 -10.86 16.16
N GLU A 48 11.90 -10.93 16.70
CA GLU A 48 12.78 -9.77 16.91
C GLU A 48 13.14 -9.09 15.58
N VAL A 49 13.39 -9.88 14.53
CA VAL A 49 13.73 -9.36 13.21
C VAL A 49 12.50 -8.72 12.54
N GLU A 50 11.33 -9.36 12.64
CA GLU A 50 10.05 -8.77 12.20
C GLU A 50 9.79 -7.42 12.89
N ASN A 51 9.96 -7.37 14.22
CA ASN A 51 9.79 -6.15 15.01
C ASN A 51 10.70 -5.03 14.54
N LEU A 52 11.97 -5.36 14.27
CA LEU A 52 12.96 -4.39 13.81
C LEU A 52 12.59 -3.83 12.44
N LEU A 53 12.17 -4.69 11.51
CA LEU A 53 11.73 -4.25 10.18
C LEU A 53 10.52 -3.31 10.28
N CYS A 54 9.49 -3.70 11.04
CA CYS A 54 8.30 -2.87 11.19
C CYS A 54 8.58 -1.50 11.80
N ARG A 55 9.54 -1.42 12.73
CA ARG A 55 10.00 -0.14 13.27
C ARG A 55 10.69 0.70 12.20
N LYS A 56 11.59 0.11 11.42
CA LYS A 56 12.30 0.80 10.33
C LYS A 56 11.34 1.34 9.27
N ILE A 57 10.32 0.57 8.88
CA ILE A 57 9.31 1.03 7.91
C ILE A 57 8.56 2.25 8.45
N GLN A 58 8.16 2.21 9.73
CA GLN A 58 7.52 3.37 10.36
C GLN A 58 8.42 4.61 10.37
N GLU A 59 9.69 4.44 10.72
CA GLU A 59 10.68 5.52 10.74
C GLU A 59 10.93 6.11 9.34
N GLN A 60 10.94 5.27 8.30
CA GLN A 60 11.16 5.69 6.93
C GLN A 60 9.97 6.44 6.32
N LEU A 61 8.75 6.04 6.65
CA LEU A 61 7.51 6.63 6.13
C LEU A 61 6.98 7.78 7.00
N ASP A 62 7.61 8.01 8.17
CA ASP A 62 7.30 9.09 9.12
C ASP A 62 5.79 9.20 9.40
N GLU A 63 5.18 8.08 9.81
CA GLU A 63 3.76 8.05 10.16
C GLU A 63 3.45 7.08 11.30
N SER A 64 2.77 7.59 12.32
CA SER A 64 2.40 6.78 13.48
C SER A 64 1.45 5.65 13.11
N GLY A 65 1.67 4.47 13.67
CA GLY A 65 0.76 3.33 13.53
C GLY A 65 1.07 2.41 12.36
N LEU A 66 2.04 2.76 11.50
CA LEU A 66 2.53 1.88 10.44
C LEU A 66 3.25 0.65 11.00
N GLU A 67 3.89 0.73 12.17
CA GLU A 67 4.46 -0.47 12.80
C GLU A 67 3.37 -1.53 13.08
N ARG A 68 2.21 -1.09 13.60
CA ARG A 68 1.06 -1.98 13.85
C ARG A 68 0.44 -2.49 12.55
N LEU A 69 0.45 -1.68 11.49
CA LEU A 69 0.03 -2.11 10.17
C LEU A 69 0.97 -3.19 9.62
N CYS A 70 2.27 -2.95 9.63
CA CYS A 70 3.30 -3.89 9.19
C CYS A 70 3.14 -5.26 9.86
N ARG A 71 3.01 -5.30 11.19
CA ARG A 71 2.77 -6.53 11.96
C ARG A 71 1.50 -7.27 11.57
N ARG A 72 0.45 -6.53 11.20
CA ARG A 72 -0.79 -7.16 10.70
C ARG A 72 -0.55 -7.78 9.34
N ILE A 73 0.16 -7.10 8.44
CA ILE A 73 0.46 -7.61 7.10
C ILE A 73 1.32 -8.88 7.19
N PHE A 74 2.33 -8.92 8.06
CA PHE A 74 3.10 -10.15 8.33
C PHE A 74 2.23 -11.32 8.76
N ARG A 75 1.28 -11.09 9.67
CA ARG A 75 0.32 -12.13 10.08
C ARG A 75 -0.57 -12.57 8.95
N GLU A 76 -1.08 -11.64 8.14
CA GLU A 76 -1.91 -11.96 6.99
C GLU A 76 -1.14 -12.79 5.95
N ILE A 77 0.14 -12.50 5.73
CA ILE A 77 1.01 -13.31 4.88
C ILE A 77 1.18 -14.72 5.45
N ALA A 78 1.41 -14.82 6.76
CA ALA A 78 1.59 -16.09 7.44
C ALA A 78 0.32 -16.95 7.46
N ASP A 79 -0.81 -16.36 7.83
CA ASP A 79 -2.10 -17.04 7.98
C ASP A 79 -2.67 -17.52 6.62
N ASN A 80 -2.27 -16.87 5.52
CA ASN A 80 -2.68 -17.23 4.16
C ASN A 80 -1.59 -18.02 3.39
N ASP A 81 -0.52 -18.45 4.06
CA ASP A 81 0.59 -19.23 3.47
C ASP A 81 1.22 -18.58 2.20
N LEU A 82 1.31 -17.25 2.19
CA LEU A 82 1.71 -16.48 0.99
C LEU A 82 3.23 -16.39 0.77
N TYR A 83 4.05 -16.97 1.64
CA TYR A 83 5.52 -16.87 1.58
C TYR A 83 6.10 -17.33 0.24
N ASP A 84 5.58 -18.41 -0.33
CA ASP A 84 6.11 -18.96 -1.57
C ASP A 84 5.72 -18.08 -2.77
N GLU A 85 4.50 -17.54 -2.77
CA GLU A 85 4.04 -16.60 -3.80
C GLU A 85 4.80 -15.27 -3.78
N ILE A 86 5.25 -14.84 -2.59
CA ILE A 86 6.09 -13.63 -2.44
C ILE A 86 7.45 -13.83 -3.11
N ASN A 87 8.05 -15.02 -3.02
CA ASN A 87 9.33 -15.29 -3.67
C ASN A 87 9.24 -15.13 -5.20
N ASP A 88 8.12 -15.53 -5.78
CA ASP A 88 7.81 -15.41 -7.21
C ASP A 88 7.42 -13.98 -7.63
N THR A 89 7.22 -13.06 -6.68
CA THR A 89 6.88 -11.67 -6.98
C THR A 89 8.15 -10.89 -7.31
N GLU A 90 8.14 -10.24 -8.48
CA GLU A 90 9.20 -9.33 -8.91
C GLU A 90 9.28 -8.11 -7.99
N GLU A 91 10.49 -7.59 -7.76
CA GLU A 91 10.74 -6.45 -6.87
C GLU A 91 10.47 -5.09 -7.55
N TYR A 92 9.53 -5.05 -8.51
CA TYR A 92 9.09 -3.83 -9.15
C TYR A 92 7.80 -3.32 -8.50
N ASP A 93 7.71 -2.00 -8.26
CA ASP A 93 6.56 -1.38 -7.61
C ASP A 93 5.19 -1.84 -8.16
N PRO A 94 4.95 -1.91 -9.49
CA PRO A 94 3.67 -2.35 -10.01
C PRO A 94 3.29 -3.78 -9.61
N ASP A 95 4.27 -4.69 -9.56
CA ASP A 95 4.06 -6.10 -9.21
C ASP A 95 3.81 -6.26 -7.70
N LEU A 96 4.56 -5.53 -6.87
CA LEU A 96 4.34 -5.49 -5.42
C LEU A 96 2.97 -4.92 -5.06
N ILE A 97 2.57 -3.82 -5.73
CA ILE A 97 1.23 -3.23 -5.57
C ILE A 97 0.16 -4.23 -6.02
N LYS A 98 0.36 -4.91 -7.14
CA LYS A 98 -0.56 -5.93 -7.64
C LYS A 98 -0.69 -7.08 -6.65
N PHE A 99 0.41 -7.56 -6.08
CA PHE A 99 0.41 -8.57 -5.04
C PHE A 99 -0.41 -8.10 -3.83
N CYS A 100 -0.08 -6.93 -3.27
CA CYS A 100 -0.81 -6.32 -2.15
C CYS A 100 -2.31 -6.13 -2.42
N ARG A 101 -2.71 -5.88 -3.66
CA ARG A 101 -4.13 -5.71 -4.05
C ARG A 101 -4.89 -7.00 -4.23
N THR A 102 -4.20 -8.08 -4.63
CA THR A 102 -4.84 -9.32 -5.09
C THR A 102 -4.73 -10.45 -4.09
N LYS A 103 -3.63 -10.50 -3.33
CA LYS A 103 -3.34 -11.55 -2.35
C LYS A 103 -3.55 -11.11 -0.92
N LEU A 104 -3.54 -9.80 -0.66
CA LEU A 104 -3.76 -9.25 0.67
C LEU A 104 -5.06 -8.42 0.73
N PRO A 105 -5.58 -8.11 1.93
CA PRO A 105 -6.76 -7.27 2.08
C PRO A 105 -6.64 -5.95 1.32
N LYS A 106 -7.64 -5.65 0.47
CA LYS A 106 -7.66 -4.45 -0.39
C LYS A 106 -7.40 -3.13 0.33
N LYS A 107 -7.74 -3.05 1.63
CA LYS A 107 -7.48 -1.89 2.49
C LYS A 107 -5.99 -1.53 2.62
N TYR A 108 -5.09 -2.46 2.29
CA TYR A 108 -3.64 -2.22 2.34
C TYR A 108 -3.09 -1.55 1.08
N CYS A 109 -3.80 -1.59 -0.04
CA CYS A 109 -3.47 -0.81 -1.25
C CYS A 109 -4.78 -0.52 -2.00
N PRO A 110 -5.66 0.37 -1.49
CA PRO A 110 -6.88 0.72 -2.20
C PRO A 110 -6.51 1.45 -3.49
N ALA A 111 -6.66 0.76 -4.63
CA ALA A 111 -6.44 1.28 -5.99
C ALA A 111 -5.29 2.29 -6.13
N TYR A 112 -4.08 1.90 -5.72
CA TYR A 112 -2.88 2.63 -6.08
C TYR A 112 -2.66 2.50 -7.59
N MET A 113 -2.64 3.65 -8.28
CA MET A 113 -2.46 3.83 -9.74
C MET A 113 -3.60 3.31 -10.63
N THR A 114 -4.58 4.17 -10.90
CA THR A 114 -5.07 4.39 -12.27
C THR A 114 -4.46 5.68 -12.80
N SER A 115 -3.14 5.70 -13.03
CA SER A 115 -2.60 6.62 -14.04
C SER A 115 -2.57 5.83 -15.34
N LYS A 116 -3.45 6.22 -16.26
CA LYS A 116 -3.45 5.72 -17.63
C LYS A 116 -2.13 6.06 -18.33
#